data_AF-A0A382TC37-F1
#
_entry.id   AF-A0A382TC37-F1
#
_cell.length_a   1.000
_cell.length_b   1.000
_cell.length_c   1.000
_cell.angle_alpha   90.00
_cell.angle_beta   90.00
_cell.angle_gamma   90.00
#
_symmetry.space_group_name_H-M   'P 1'
#
loop_
_entity.id
_entity.type
_entity.pdbx_description
1 polymer ?
#
loop_
_entity_poly.entity_id
_entity_poly.type
_entity_poly.pdbx_seq_one_letter_code
_entity_poly.pdbx_strand_id
1 'polypeptide(L)'
;MLTLKENLTYDQAKIVTEATQDGKSLFMQGIFVQGNTRNQNSRVYPVNEISKAVKAIQEKIETGYSVLGEADHPDDLQVNLDRVSHLIEKMWMDGQDGYGRLKLLPTPMGNICKTLIENGVKLGVSSRGSGNVTESGSVSEFEI
;
A
#
# COMPACT_ATOMS: atom_id res chain seq x y z
N MET A 1 -1.44 -20.96 0.62
CA MET A 1 -1.46 -19.50 0.47
C MET A 1 -2.77 -19.02 -0.09
N LEU A 2 -3.37 -18.05 0.60
CA LEU A 2 -4.57 -17.31 0.22
C LEU A 2 -4.16 -15.93 -0.28
N THR A 3 -4.94 -15.36 -1.19
CA THR A 3 -4.85 -13.93 -1.52
C THR A 3 -5.40 -13.11 -0.36
N LEU A 4 -4.56 -12.24 0.19
CA LEU A 4 -4.89 -11.35 1.28
C LEU A 4 -5.07 -9.93 0.75
N LYS A 5 -6.12 -9.26 1.22
CA LYS A 5 -6.39 -7.85 0.93
C LYS A 5 -6.59 -7.14 2.26
N GLU A 6 -6.04 -5.95 2.39
CA GLU A 6 -6.29 -5.05 3.52
C GLU A 6 -6.65 -3.67 3.00
N ASN A 7 -7.74 -3.10 3.51
CA ASN A 7 -8.23 -1.78 3.11
C ASN A 7 -8.19 -0.83 4.30
N LEU A 8 -7.50 0.29 4.13
CA LEU A 8 -7.45 1.38 5.09
C LEU A 8 -8.07 2.63 4.46
N THR A 9 -9.04 3.23 5.15
CA THR A 9 -9.58 4.54 4.75
C THR A 9 -8.50 5.63 4.85
N TYR A 10 -8.69 6.76 4.18
CA TYR A 10 -7.75 7.90 4.22
C TYR A 10 -7.34 8.29 5.65
N ASP A 11 -8.34 8.39 6.55
CA ASP A 11 -8.11 8.79 7.94
C ASP A 11 -7.41 7.68 8.75
N GLN A 12 -7.76 6.40 8.53
CA GLN A 12 -7.07 5.25 9.17
C GLN A 12 -5.62 5.12 8.72
N ALA A 13 -5.37 5.34 7.43
CA ALA A 13 -4.05 5.31 6.84
C ALA A 13 -3.23 6.57 7.16
N LYS A 14 -3.83 7.58 7.82
CA LYS A 14 -3.16 8.85 8.15
C LYS A 14 -2.49 9.49 6.93
N ILE A 15 -3.21 9.48 5.80
CA ILE A 15 -2.64 9.91 4.53
C ILE A 15 -2.30 11.40 4.58
N VAL A 16 -1.06 11.71 4.21
CA VAL A 16 -0.58 13.06 3.95
C VAL A 16 -0.24 13.17 2.47
N THR A 17 -0.72 14.22 1.82
CA THR A 17 -0.44 14.51 0.41
C THR A 17 0.58 15.64 0.30
N GLU A 18 1.60 15.46 -0.54
CA GLU A 18 2.63 16.47 -0.82
C GLU A 18 2.73 16.69 -2.33
N ALA A 19 2.83 17.94 -2.78
CA ALA A 19 3.10 18.27 -4.17
C ALA A 19 4.48 18.94 -4.29
N THR A 20 5.21 18.65 -5.36
CA THR A 20 6.45 19.39 -5.66
C THR A 20 6.15 20.87 -5.95
N GLN A 21 7.14 21.74 -5.79
CA GLN A 21 6.99 23.19 -6.03
C GLN A 21 6.50 23.52 -7.45
N ASP A 22 6.76 22.66 -8.43
CA ASP A 22 6.28 22.78 -9.81
C ASP A 22 4.88 22.17 -10.03
N GLY A 23 4.26 21.58 -9.01
CA GLY A 23 2.95 20.94 -9.03
C GLY A 23 2.88 19.63 -9.83
N LYS A 24 4.00 19.15 -10.40
CA LYS A 24 3.96 18.03 -11.36
C LYS A 24 3.86 16.66 -10.70
N SER A 25 4.45 16.52 -9.52
CA SER A 25 4.45 15.27 -8.78
C SER A 25 3.57 15.40 -7.53
N LEU A 26 2.64 14.46 -7.38
CA LEU A 26 1.80 14.31 -6.19
C LEU A 26 2.22 13.03 -5.47
N PHE A 27 2.47 13.14 -4.17
CA PHE A 27 2.87 12.04 -3.31
C PHE A 27 1.80 11.81 -2.26
N MET A 28 1.66 10.55 -1.84
CA MET A 28 0.86 10.17 -0.68
C MET A 28 1.74 9.37 0.28
N GLN A 29 1.62 9.65 1.56
CA GLN A 29 2.35 8.95 2.61
C GLN A 29 1.40 8.59 3.75
N GLY A 30 1.55 7.39 4.30
CA GLY A 30 0.76 6.95 5.45
C GLY A 30 1.01 5.50 5.81
N ILE A 31 0.11 4.93 6.61
CA ILE A 31 0.09 3.52 6.98
C ILE A 31 -0.45 2.72 5.80
N PHE A 32 0.34 1.75 5.32
CA PHE A 32 -0.08 0.83 4.25
C PHE A 32 -0.52 -0.53 4.80
N VAL A 33 0.01 -0.94 5.96
CA VAL A 33 -0.33 -2.20 6.63
C VAL A 33 -0.31 -2.01 8.15
N GLN A 34 -1.32 -2.49 8.87
CA GLN A 34 -1.41 -2.35 10.33
C GLN A 34 -0.97 -3.62 11.07
N GLY A 35 -0.09 -3.45 12.08
CA GLY A 35 0.43 -4.56 12.88
C GLY A 35 -0.36 -4.84 14.15
N ASN A 36 -0.46 -6.13 14.50
CA ASN A 36 -1.14 -6.63 15.70
C ASN A 36 -2.57 -6.10 15.89
N THR A 37 -3.20 -5.63 14.82
CA THR A 37 -4.54 -5.04 14.82
C THR A 37 -5.46 -5.91 13.99
N ARG A 38 -6.68 -6.15 14.48
CA ARG A 38 -7.69 -6.89 13.72
C ARG A 38 -8.24 -5.99 12.63
N ASN A 39 -8.01 -6.36 11.37
CA ASN A 39 -8.49 -5.59 10.24
C ASN A 39 -9.94 -5.94 9.86
N GLN A 40 -10.47 -5.28 8.82
CA GLN A 40 -11.85 -5.45 8.36
C GLN A 40 -12.18 -6.89 7.93
N ASN A 41 -11.17 -7.66 7.54
CA ASN A 41 -11.31 -9.07 7.16
C ASN A 41 -11.15 -10.03 8.35
N SER A 42 -11.21 -9.52 9.58
CA SER A 42 -11.00 -10.29 10.81
C SER A 42 -9.64 -11.00 10.88
N ARG A 43 -8.62 -10.42 10.25
CA ARG A 43 -7.24 -10.93 10.24
C ARG A 43 -6.36 -10.08 11.13
N VAL A 44 -5.38 -10.71 11.77
CA VAL A 44 -4.33 -10.03 12.55
C VAL A 44 -3.00 -10.38 11.93
N TYR A 45 -2.25 -9.36 11.55
CA TYR A 45 -0.91 -9.49 10.98
C TYR A 45 0.13 -9.28 12.08
N PRO A 46 0.88 -10.33 12.46
CA PRO A 46 1.95 -10.18 13.43
C PRO A 46 3.00 -9.17 12.94
N VAL A 47 3.52 -8.34 13.85
CA VAL A 47 4.49 -7.28 13.52
C VAL A 47 5.75 -7.84 12.84
N ASN A 48 6.19 -9.05 13.22
CA ASN A 48 7.33 -9.71 12.58
C ASN A 48 7.05 -10.07 11.11
N GLU A 49 5.81 -10.41 10.76
CA GLU A 49 5.43 -10.72 9.38
C GLU A 49 5.37 -9.45 8.53
N ILE A 50 4.79 -8.36 9.07
CA ILE A 50 4.80 -7.06 8.39
C ILE A 50 6.22 -6.54 8.22
N SER A 51 7.06 -6.64 9.25
CA SER A 51 8.43 -6.16 9.20
C SER A 51 9.24 -6.87 8.12
N LYS A 52 9.03 -8.18 7.89
CA LYS A 52 9.65 -8.91 6.78
C LYS A 52 9.13 -8.40 5.43
N ALA A 53 7.82 -8.25 5.29
CA ALA A 53 7.19 -7.80 4.04
C ALA A 53 7.65 -6.38 3.66
N VAL A 54 7.63 -5.44 4.61
CA VAL A 54 8.13 -4.07 4.45
C VAL A 54 9.60 -4.07 4.04
N LYS A 55 10.44 -4.87 4.72
CA LYS A 55 11.86 -4.97 4.40
C LYS A 55 12.09 -5.52 2.99
N ALA A 56 11.34 -6.53 2.57
CA ALA A 56 11.45 -7.12 1.24
C ALA A 56 11.10 -6.10 0.14
N ILE A 57 10.04 -5.29 0.33
CA ILE A 57 9.71 -4.22 -0.62
C ILE A 57 10.80 -3.14 -0.64
N GLN A 58 11.26 -2.71 0.54
CA GLN A 58 12.29 -1.68 0.62
C GLN A 58 13.61 -2.13 -0.03
N GLU A 59 14.01 -3.39 0.15
CA GLU A 59 15.19 -3.97 -0.51
C GLU A 59 15.03 -4.02 -2.05
N LYS A 60 13.83 -4.36 -2.56
CA LYS A 60 13.54 -4.29 -4.00
C LYS A 60 13.74 -2.87 -4.54
N ILE A 61 13.23 -1.87 -3.82
CA ILE A 61 13.37 -0.46 -4.21
C ILE A 61 14.85 -0.05 -4.21
N GLU A 62 15.61 -0.40 -3.16
CA GLU A 62 17.03 -0.05 -3.01
C GLU A 62 17.93 -0.73 -4.04
N THR A 63 17.57 -1.95 -4.47
CA THR A 63 18.28 -2.68 -5.53
C THR A 63 17.91 -2.23 -6.94
N GLY A 64 17.03 -1.22 -7.06
CA GLY A 64 16.69 -0.57 -8.33
C GLY A 64 15.46 -1.13 -9.02
N TYR A 65 14.72 -2.07 -8.40
CA TYR A 65 13.45 -2.54 -8.93
C TYR A 65 12.34 -1.53 -8.65
N SER A 66 11.48 -1.30 -9.65
CA SER A 66 10.28 -0.48 -9.49
C SER A 66 9.15 -1.33 -8.90
N VAL A 67 8.56 -0.86 -7.81
CA VAL A 67 7.37 -1.47 -7.20
C VAL A 67 6.16 -0.60 -7.56
N LEU A 68 5.29 -1.13 -8.42
CA LEU A 68 4.13 -0.43 -8.95
C LEU A 68 2.86 -0.82 -8.19
N GLY A 69 1.92 0.11 -8.12
CA GLY A 69 0.58 -0.14 -7.62
C GLY A 69 -0.50 0.36 -8.58
N GLU A 70 -1.69 -0.19 -8.42
CA GLU A 70 -2.83 0.05 -9.30
C GLU A 70 -3.85 1.00 -8.66
N ALA A 71 -4.65 1.67 -9.50
CA ALA A 71 -5.90 2.26 -9.01
C ALA A 71 -6.97 1.18 -8.93
N ASP A 72 -7.60 1.09 -7.75
CA ASP A 72 -8.60 0.07 -7.42
C ASP A 72 -8.03 -1.37 -7.44
N HIS A 73 -8.79 -2.35 -6.92
CA HIS A 73 -8.24 -3.67 -6.55
C HIS A 73 -8.89 -4.81 -7.33
N PRO A 74 -8.30 -5.25 -8.47
CA PRO A 74 -8.69 -6.52 -9.07
C PRO A 74 -8.38 -7.70 -8.11
N ASP A 75 -8.97 -8.86 -8.37
CA ASP A 75 -8.73 -10.08 -7.56
C ASP A 75 -7.34 -10.71 -7.78
N ASP A 76 -6.63 -10.27 -8.82
CA ASP A 76 -5.29 -10.76 -9.13
C ASP A 76 -4.19 -10.08 -8.28
N LEU A 77 -3.16 -10.86 -7.97
CA LEU A 77 -1.93 -10.44 -7.32
C LEU A 77 -0.96 -9.79 -8.31
N GLN A 78 -1.07 -10.11 -9.61
CA GLN A 78 -0.25 -9.48 -10.64
C GLN A 78 -0.74 -8.06 -10.95
N VAL A 79 0.23 -7.15 -11.12
CA VAL A 79 -0.03 -5.77 -11.54
C VAL A 79 -0.32 -5.74 -13.04
N ASN A 80 -1.48 -5.21 -13.41
CA ASN A 80 -1.83 -4.85 -14.77
C ASN A 80 -1.31 -3.44 -15.08
N LEU A 81 -0.44 -3.34 -16.09
CA LEU A 81 0.18 -2.08 -16.52
C LEU A 81 -0.85 -1.01 -16.94
N ASP A 82 -1.99 -1.42 -17.49
CA ASP A 82 -3.06 -0.49 -17.90
C ASP A 82 -3.72 0.19 -16.69
N ARG A 83 -3.63 -0.43 -15.50
CA ARG A 83 -4.23 0.03 -14.26
C ARG A 83 -3.25 0.72 -13.31
N VAL A 84 -1.97 0.75 -13.64
CA VAL A 84 -0.91 1.35 -12.82
C VAL A 84 -1.23 2.82 -12.57
N SER A 85 -1.27 3.21 -11.30
CA SER A 85 -1.55 4.59 -10.86
C SER A 85 -0.39 5.22 -10.11
N HIS A 86 0.45 4.41 -9.45
CA HIS A 86 1.52 4.92 -8.61
C HIS A 86 2.75 4.00 -8.59
N LEU A 87 3.85 4.60 -8.16
CA LEU A 87 5.10 3.95 -7.81
C LEU A 87 5.29 4.05 -6.29
N ILE A 88 5.68 2.96 -5.64
CA ILE A 88 6.10 2.98 -4.23
C ILE A 88 7.53 3.53 -4.18
N GLU A 89 7.72 4.64 -3.47
CA GLU A 89 9.04 5.28 -3.31
C GLU A 89 9.81 4.72 -2.12
N LYS A 90 9.10 4.39 -1.04
CA LYS A 90 9.72 3.93 0.19
C LYS A 90 8.71 3.20 1.07
N MET A 91 9.17 2.20 1.80
CA MET A 91 8.45 1.60 2.92
C MET A 91 9.34 1.50 4.16
N TRP A 92 8.75 1.62 5.34
CA TRP A 92 9.45 1.48 6.62
C TRP A 92 8.49 1.07 7.73
N MET A 93 9.04 0.59 8.84
CA MET A 93 8.27 0.34 10.06
C MET A 93 8.26 1.60 10.92
N ASP A 94 7.09 1.98 11.44
CA ASP A 94 6.96 2.97 12.51
C ASP A 94 6.10 2.37 13.63
N GLY A 95 6.77 2.07 14.75
CA GLY A 95 6.19 1.26 15.82
C GLY A 95 5.82 -0.14 15.32
N GLN A 96 4.51 -0.42 15.30
CA GLN A 96 3.96 -1.72 14.89
C GLN A 96 3.47 -1.71 13.44
N ASP A 97 3.34 -0.54 12.81
CA ASP A 97 2.70 -0.37 11.52
C ASP A 97 3.73 -0.22 10.39
N GLY A 98 3.38 -0.76 9.22
CA GLY A 98 4.14 -0.57 7.98
C GLY A 98 3.68 0.70 7.28
N TYR A 99 4.55 1.71 7.25
CA TYR A 99 4.33 2.94 6.51
C TYR A 99 4.91 2.85 5.11
N GLY A 100 4.32 3.62 4.21
CA GLY A 100 4.80 3.78 2.86
C GLY A 100 4.61 5.19 2.33
N ARG A 101 5.44 5.51 1.34
CA ARG A 101 5.33 6.71 0.50
C ARG A 101 5.20 6.25 -0.94
N LEU A 102 4.21 6.79 -1.65
CA LEU A 102 3.98 6.55 -3.06
C LEU A 102 3.97 7.86 -3.85
N LYS A 103 4.37 7.76 -5.12
CA LYS A 103 4.30 8.82 -6.12
C LYS A 103 3.24 8.48 -7.15
N LEU A 104 2.27 9.37 -7.34
CA LEU A 104 1.27 9.23 -8.39
C LEU A 104 1.90 9.49 -9.76
N LEU A 105 1.76 8.51 -10.65
CA LEU A 105 2.31 8.56 -12.00
C LEU A 105 1.37 9.32 -12.94
N PRO A 106 1.87 9.93 -14.03
CA PRO A 106 1.05 10.60 -15.03
C PRO A 106 0.37 9.59 -15.99
N THR A 107 -0.05 8.44 -15.49
CA THR A 107 -0.85 7.45 -16.24
C THR A 107 -2.32 7.86 -16.25
N PRO A 108 -3.18 7.26 -17.10
CA PRO A 108 -4.62 7.52 -17.04
C PRO A 108 -5.19 7.32 -15.64
N MET A 109 -4.84 6.21 -14.97
CA MET A 109 -5.30 5.93 -13.61
C MET A 109 -4.67 6.86 -12.56
N GLY A 110 -3.38 7.18 -12.67
CA GLY A 110 -2.73 8.10 -11.75
C GLY A 110 -3.29 9.52 -11.86
N ASN A 111 -3.64 9.97 -13.07
CA ASN A 111 -4.30 11.27 -13.28
C ASN A 111 -5.73 11.31 -12.71
N ILE A 112 -6.46 10.20 -12.78
CA ILE A 112 -7.77 10.08 -12.10
C ILE A 112 -7.57 10.26 -10.59
N CYS A 113 -6.63 9.52 -9.97
CA CYS A 113 -6.33 9.65 -8.54
C CYS A 113 -5.92 11.08 -8.17
N LYS A 114 -5.03 11.72 -8.95
CA LYS A 114 -4.64 13.13 -8.75
C LYS A 114 -5.85 14.06 -8.77
N THR A 115 -6.68 13.96 -9.81
CA THR A 115 -7.88 14.79 -9.98
C THR A 115 -8.82 14.64 -8.79
N LEU A 116 -9.05 13.41 -8.32
CA LEU A 116 -9.89 13.14 -7.15
C LEU A 116 -9.33 13.81 -5.89
N ILE A 117 -8.03 13.65 -5.61
CA ILE A 117 -7.36 14.24 -4.45
C ILE A 117 -7.41 15.78 -4.51
N GLU A 118 -7.09 16.38 -5.66
CA GLU A 118 -7.13 17.83 -5.86
C GLU A 118 -8.53 18.42 -5.64
N ASN A 119 -9.58 17.64 -5.88
CA ASN A 119 -10.97 18.01 -5.63
C ASN A 119 -11.48 17.58 -4.24
N GLY A 120 -10.59 17.25 -3.31
CA GLY A 120 -10.92 16.98 -1.92
C GLY A 120 -11.43 15.57 -1.62
N VAL A 121 -11.32 14.63 -2.58
CA VAL A 121 -11.66 13.22 -2.34
C VAL A 121 -10.58 12.57 -1.49
N LYS A 122 -11.00 11.99 -0.37
CA LYS A 122 -10.14 11.27 0.57
C LYS A 122 -9.89 9.83 0.11
N LEU A 123 -8.82 9.61 -0.66
CA LEU A 123 -8.43 8.27 -1.10
C LEU A 123 -7.67 7.49 -0.01
N GLY A 124 -8.19 6.32 0.33
CA GLY A 124 -7.49 5.37 1.20
C GLY A 124 -6.36 4.64 0.48
N VAL A 125 -5.76 3.69 1.19
CA VAL A 125 -4.76 2.77 0.63
C VAL A 125 -5.20 1.34 0.90
N SER A 126 -4.80 0.45 0.01
CA SER A 126 -5.08 -0.96 0.20
C SER A 126 -3.95 -1.81 -0.34
N SER A 127 -3.55 -2.76 0.48
CA SER A 127 -2.43 -3.67 0.25
C SER A 127 -2.94 -5.04 -0.17
N ARG A 128 -2.18 -5.68 -1.06
CA ARG A 128 -2.42 -7.04 -1.53
C ARG A 128 -1.20 -7.88 -1.21
N GLY A 129 -1.45 -9.11 -0.83
CA GLY A 129 -0.38 -10.03 -0.51
C GLY A 129 -0.83 -11.47 -0.53
N SER A 130 0.09 -12.37 -0.26
CA SER A 130 -0.19 -13.79 -0.06
C SER A 130 0.18 -14.18 1.36
N GLY A 131 -0.46 -15.23 1.88
CA GLY A 131 -0.09 -15.81 3.16
C GLY A 131 -1.04 -16.91 3.60
N ASN A 132 -0.82 -17.45 4.79
CA ASN A 132 -1.71 -18.41 5.43
C ASN A 132 -2.47 -17.72 6.56
N VAL A 133 -3.70 -18.19 6.83
CA VAL A 133 -4.56 -17.67 7.88
C VAL A 133 -4.98 -18.82 8.76
N THR A 134 -4.69 -18.73 10.06
CA THR A 134 -5.13 -19.72 11.05
C THR A 134 -6.63 -19.57 11.34
N GLU A 135 -7.25 -20.56 11.98
CA GLU A 135 -8.66 -20.47 12.43
C GLU A 135 -8.90 -19.27 13.37
N SER A 136 -7.89 -18.85 14.14
CA SER A 136 -7.95 -17.67 15.00
C SER A 136 -7.81 -16.33 14.25
N GLY A 137 -7.56 -16.36 12.94
CA GLY A 137 -7.36 -15.20 12.08
C GLY A 137 -5.93 -14.64 12.09
N SER A 138 -4.96 -15.37 12.67
CA SER A 138 -3.55 -14.96 12.65
C SER A 138 -2.95 -15.25 11.27
N VAL A 139 -2.25 -14.27 10.71
CA VAL A 139 -1.56 -14.42 9.43
C VAL A 139 -0.13 -14.93 9.64
N SER A 140 0.34 -15.81 8.77
CA SER A 140 1.74 -16.26 8.68
C SER A 140 2.19 -16.37 7.23
N GLU A 141 3.51 -16.33 7.01
CA GLU A 141 4.12 -16.38 5.67
C GLU A 141 3.60 -15.23 4.79
N PHE A 142 3.54 -14.03 5.36
CA PHE A 142 2.99 -12.88 4.65
C PHE A 142 4.00 -12.30 3.66
N GLU A 143 3.58 -12.19 2.40
CA GLU A 143 4.30 -11.47 1.34
C GLU A 143 3.39 -10.39 0.75
N ILE A 144 3.95 -9.23 0.41
CA ILE A 144 3.25 -8.05 -0.13
C ILE A 144 3.85 -7.62 -1.47
#